data_AF-B4LII1-F1
#
_entry.id   AF-B4LII1-F1
#
_cell.length_a   1.000
_cell.length_b   1.000
_cell.length_c   1.000
_cell.angle_alpha   90.00
_cell.angle_beta   90.00
_cell.angle_gamma   90.00
#
_symmetry.space_group_name_H-M   'P 1'
#
loop_
_entity.id
_entity.type
_entity.pdbx_description
1 polymer ?
#
loop_
_entity_poly.entity_id
_entity_poly.type
_entity_poly.pdbx_seq_one_letter_code
_entity_poly.pdbx_strand_id
1 'polypeptide(L)'
;MHIQSVLVLLLVVCCVGIGSAQRPNCTSIYRSCVACSRNVGNTIDLNSLCRSKTKDRWIWRDQSQCDVLRISCENPNQKLNCDNIAKLAKMTPRSG
;
A
#
# COMPACT_ATOMS: atom_id res chain seq x y z
N MET A 1 5.22 29.49 38.25
CA MET A 1 5.32 29.81 36.80
C MET A 1 6.16 28.79 36.03
N HIS A 2 7.35 28.35 36.50
CA HIS A 2 8.20 27.41 35.74
C HIS A 2 7.65 25.97 35.57
N ILE A 3 6.97 25.43 36.58
CA ILE A 3 6.48 24.04 36.54
C ILE A 3 5.44 23.84 35.43
N GLN A 4 4.59 24.83 35.17
CA GLN A 4 3.59 24.76 34.10
C GLN A 4 4.24 24.82 32.71
N SER A 5 5.29 25.61 32.52
CA SER A 5 6.04 25.65 31.26
C SER A 5 6.73 24.32 30.95
N VAL A 6 7.30 23.66 31.97
CA VAL A 6 7.94 22.35 31.82
C VAL A 6 6.92 21.28 31.45
N LEU A 7 5.72 21.30 32.06
CA LEU A 7 4.67 20.33 31.79
C LEU A 7 4.13 20.47 30.36
N VAL A 8 3.96 21.70 29.87
CA VAL A 8 3.55 21.99 28.50
C VAL A 8 4.61 21.53 27.50
N LEU A 9 5.89 21.77 27.79
CA LEU A 9 6.99 21.30 26.94
C LEU A 9 7.01 19.77 26.85
N LEU A 10 6.84 19.07 27.97
CA LEU A 10 6.77 17.61 28.03
C LEU A 10 5.60 17.03 27.23
N LEU A 11 4.42 17.67 27.32
CA LEU A 11 3.26 17.29 26.52
C LEU A 11 3.50 17.47 25.02
N VAL A 12 4.13 18.58 24.62
CA VAL A 12 4.48 18.81 23.20
C VAL A 12 5.48 17.77 22.72
N VAL A 13 6.53 17.46 23.49
CA VAL A 13 7.54 16.46 23.12
C VAL A 13 6.93 15.05 23.03
N CYS A 14 6.07 14.65 23.97
CA CYS A 14 5.37 13.36 23.90
C CYS A 14 4.45 13.27 22.68
N CYS A 15 3.68 14.32 22.39
CA CYS A 15 2.78 14.33 21.22
C CYS A 15 3.53 14.33 19.89
N VAL A 16 4.69 15.01 19.80
CA VAL A 16 5.50 15.04 18.58
C VAL A 16 6.30 13.74 18.41
N GLY A 17 6.78 13.13 19.50
CA GLY A 17 7.54 11.87 19.47
C GLY A 17 6.72 10.67 18.96
N ILE A 18 5.44 10.59 19.34
CA ILE A 18 4.52 9.52 18.91
C ILE A 18 4.14 9.66 17.42
N GLY A 19 4.29 10.86 16.84
CA GLY A 19 4.04 11.13 15.43
C GLY A 19 5.05 10.49 14.47
N SER A 20 6.17 9.96 14.99
CA SER A 20 7.09 9.12 14.22
C SER A 20 6.53 7.69 14.09
N ALA A 21 5.35 7.56 13.50
CA ALA A 21 4.81 6.28 13.06
C ALA A 21 5.85 5.66 12.11
N GLN A 22 6.58 4.66 12.61
CA GLN A 22 7.55 3.91 11.85
C GLN A 22 6.85 3.43 10.58
N ARG A 23 7.19 4.00 9.42
CA ARG A 23 6.53 3.59 8.17
C ARG A 23 6.71 2.08 8.04
N PRO A 24 5.64 1.33 7.75
CA PRO A 24 5.74 -0.11 7.65
C PRO A 24 6.80 -0.46 6.60
N ASN A 25 7.71 -1.38 6.93
CA ASN A 25 8.70 -1.87 5.98
C ASN A 25 7.99 -2.79 4.99
N CYS A 26 7.41 -2.20 3.95
CA CYS A 26 6.62 -2.90 2.93
C CYS A 26 7.41 -4.00 2.22
N THR A 27 8.74 -3.85 2.10
CA THR A 27 9.63 -4.90 1.58
C THR A 27 9.67 -6.11 2.50
N SER A 28 9.73 -5.91 3.81
CA SER A 28 9.67 -7.01 4.78
C SER A 28 8.33 -7.74 4.71
N ILE A 29 7.22 -6.99 4.60
CA ILE A 29 5.88 -7.56 4.45
C ILE A 29 5.77 -8.37 3.16
N TYR A 30 6.30 -7.86 2.04
CA TYR A 30 6.33 -8.58 0.77
C TYR A 30 7.10 -9.91 0.88
N ARG A 31 8.29 -9.90 1.49
CA ARG A 31 9.08 -11.12 1.69
C ARG A 31 8.33 -12.16 2.51
N SER A 32 7.70 -11.73 3.61
CA SER A 32 6.86 -12.62 4.43
C SER A 32 5.66 -13.15 3.66
N CYS A 33 5.00 -12.30 2.86
CA CYS A 33 3.89 -12.73 2.02
C CYS A 33 4.31 -13.79 1.01
N VAL A 34 5.41 -13.57 0.28
CA VAL A 34 5.94 -14.54 -0.70
C VAL A 34 6.30 -15.86 -0.02
N ALA A 35 6.86 -15.82 1.19
CA ALA A 35 7.16 -17.01 1.98
C ALA A 35 5.89 -17.81 2.36
N CYS A 36 4.79 -17.11 2.69
CA CYS A 36 3.49 -17.71 3.02
C CYS A 36 2.67 -18.14 1.80
N SER A 37 2.91 -17.53 0.64
CA SER A 37 2.10 -17.67 -0.59
C SER A 37 2.04 -19.08 -1.15
N ARG A 38 2.77 -20.05 -0.59
CA ARG A 38 2.68 -21.47 -0.95
C ARG A 38 1.29 -22.09 -0.76
N ASN A 39 0.39 -21.43 0.01
CA ASN A 39 -0.90 -22.01 0.42
C ASN A 39 -2.13 -21.16 0.10
N VAL A 40 -2.01 -20.00 -0.57
CA VAL A 40 -3.17 -19.13 -0.80
C VAL A 40 -3.81 -19.45 -2.14
N GLY A 41 -4.81 -20.33 -2.09
CA GLY A 41 -5.66 -20.69 -3.22
C GLY A 41 -6.48 -19.49 -3.74
N ASN A 42 -6.60 -19.45 -5.06
CA ASN A 42 -7.39 -18.55 -5.91
C ASN A 42 -8.19 -17.47 -5.16
N THR A 43 -7.56 -16.30 -5.01
CA THR A 43 -8.30 -15.04 -4.98
C THR A 43 -9.28 -15.05 -6.14
N ILE A 44 -10.53 -14.62 -5.92
CA ILE A 44 -11.41 -14.14 -7.01
C ILE A 44 -10.50 -13.43 -8.00
N ASP A 45 -10.51 -13.88 -9.25
CA ASP A 45 -9.45 -13.57 -10.20
C ASP A 45 -9.42 -12.06 -10.50
N LEU A 46 -8.75 -11.33 -9.62
CA LEU A 46 -8.58 -9.89 -9.64
C LEU A 46 -8.00 -9.49 -10.99
N ASN A 47 -7.15 -10.35 -11.53
CA ASN A 47 -6.53 -10.13 -12.83
C ASN A 47 -7.56 -10.19 -13.95
N SER A 48 -8.43 -11.20 -14.02
CA SER A 48 -9.50 -11.17 -15.04
C SER A 48 -10.48 -10.02 -14.85
N LEU A 49 -10.91 -9.74 -13.61
CA LEU A 49 -11.80 -8.63 -13.32
C LEU A 49 -11.20 -7.29 -13.74
N CYS A 50 -9.98 -7.01 -13.30
CA CYS A 50 -9.34 -5.74 -13.59
C CYS A 50 -8.91 -5.62 -15.04
N ARG A 51 -8.44 -6.70 -15.67
CA ARG A 51 -8.17 -6.74 -17.11
C ARG A 51 -9.43 -6.37 -17.90
N SER A 52 -10.59 -6.90 -17.52
CA SER A 52 -11.87 -6.54 -18.14
C SER A 52 -12.23 -5.05 -17.93
N LYS A 53 -12.15 -4.54 -16.68
CA LYS A 53 -12.53 -3.16 -16.35
C LYS A 53 -11.58 -2.07 -16.89
N THR A 54 -10.33 -2.43 -17.12
CA THR A 54 -9.27 -1.49 -17.52
C THR A 54 -8.83 -1.68 -18.96
N LYS A 55 -9.44 -2.62 -19.70
CA LYS A 55 -9.01 -3.03 -21.04
C LYS A 55 -8.76 -1.88 -21.99
N ASP A 56 -9.56 -0.81 -21.91
CA ASP A 56 -9.48 0.34 -22.82
C ASP A 56 -8.41 1.36 -22.39
N ARG A 57 -7.96 1.33 -21.13
CA ARG A 57 -7.03 2.32 -20.54
C ARG A 57 -5.63 1.77 -20.31
N TRP A 58 -5.49 0.49 -19.98
CA TRP A 58 -4.22 -0.08 -19.50
C TRP A 58 -3.88 -1.41 -20.18
N ILE A 59 -2.61 -1.62 -20.49
CA ILE A 59 -2.06 -2.94 -20.80
C ILE A 59 -1.86 -3.68 -19.48
N TRP A 60 -2.87 -4.46 -19.08
CA TRP A 60 -2.89 -5.14 -17.79
C TRP A 60 -1.77 -6.19 -17.68
N ARG A 61 -0.99 -6.11 -16.60
CA ARG A 61 -0.01 -7.11 -16.19
C ARG A 61 -0.47 -7.76 -14.89
N ASP A 62 -0.47 -9.08 -14.85
CA ASP A 62 -1.01 -9.80 -13.69
C ASP A 62 -0.25 -9.47 -12.42
N GLN A 63 -1.01 -9.21 -11.36
CA GLN A 63 -0.50 -8.91 -10.02
C GLN A 63 -0.75 -10.12 -9.12
N SER A 64 0.27 -10.52 -8.37
CA SER A 64 0.09 -11.47 -7.28
C SER A 64 -0.60 -10.78 -6.09
N GLN A 65 -1.15 -11.57 -5.17
CA GLN A 65 -1.69 -11.03 -3.93
C GLN A 65 -0.63 -10.26 -3.11
N CYS A 66 0.62 -10.73 -3.14
CA CYS A 66 1.73 -10.05 -2.49
C CYS A 66 2.10 -8.72 -3.18
N ASP A 67 1.95 -8.63 -4.50
CA ASP A 67 2.13 -7.35 -5.21
C ASP A 67 1.07 -6.35 -4.80
N VAL A 68 -0.20 -6.76 -4.75
CA VAL A 68 -1.31 -5.90 -4.31
C VAL A 68 -1.13 -5.46 -2.85
N LEU A 69 -0.69 -6.37 -1.98
CA LEU A 69 -0.41 -6.05 -0.58
C LEU A 69 0.74 -5.03 -0.45
N ARG A 70 1.81 -5.20 -1.23
CA ARG A 70 2.91 -4.23 -1.27
C ARG A 70 2.43 -2.86 -1.75
N ILE A 71 1.64 -2.81 -2.83
CA ILE A 71 1.06 -1.58 -3.36
C ILE A 71 0.23 -0.87 -2.29
N SER A 72 -0.60 -1.62 -1.55
CA SER A 72 -1.40 -1.08 -0.44
C SER A 72 -0.54 -0.50 0.68
N CYS A 73 0.52 -1.21 1.06
CA CYS A 73 1.42 -0.79 2.12
C CYS A 73 2.18 0.49 1.75
N GLU A 74 2.67 0.57 0.51
CA GLU A 74 3.41 1.73 0.01
C GLU A 74 2.51 2.96 -0.20
N ASN A 75 1.21 2.75 -0.36
CA ASN A 75 0.24 3.78 -0.72
C ASN A 75 -0.99 3.77 0.20
N PRO A 76 -0.84 4.01 1.51
CA PRO A 76 -1.93 3.85 2.49
C PRO A 76 -3.12 4.80 2.26
N ASN A 77 -2.90 5.91 1.57
CA ASN A 77 -3.93 6.91 1.26
C ASN A 77 -4.61 6.68 -0.11
N GLN A 78 -4.22 5.64 -0.86
CA GLN A 78 -4.77 5.35 -2.19
C GLN A 78 -5.78 4.22 -2.11
N LYS A 79 -6.94 4.41 -2.74
CA LYS A 79 -7.95 3.35 -2.87
C LYS A 79 -7.44 2.25 -3.81
N LEU A 80 -7.51 0.99 -3.39
CA LEU A 80 -7.17 -0.18 -4.22
C LEU A 80 -8.28 -0.52 -5.23
N ASN A 81 -8.46 0.33 -6.23
CA ASN A 81 -9.26 -0.01 -7.41
C ASN A 81 -8.34 -0.41 -8.58
N CYS A 82 -8.89 -1.03 -9.62
CA CYS A 82 -8.10 -1.54 -10.76
C CYS A 82 -7.25 -0.46 -11.44
N ASP A 83 -7.77 0.77 -11.61
CA ASP A 83 -7.03 1.88 -12.24
C ASP A 83 -5.85 2.33 -11.38
N ASN A 84 -6.07 2.48 -10.07
CA ASN A 84 -5.01 2.84 -9.14
C ASN A 84 -3.96 1.73 -9.04
N ILE A 85 -4.39 0.46 -9.02
CA ILE A 85 -3.45 -0.66 -9.07
C ILE A 85 -2.61 -0.61 -10.35
N ALA A 86 -3.23 -0.41 -11.52
CA ALA A 86 -2.50 -0.30 -12.79
C ALA A 86 -1.50 0.86 -12.79
N LYS A 87 -1.93 2.03 -12.32
CA LYS A 87 -1.10 3.23 -12.21
C LYS A 87 0.08 3.02 -11.25
N LEU A 88 -0.18 2.49 -10.05
CA LEU A 88 0.85 2.28 -9.03
C LEU A 88 1.79 1.13 -9.40
N ALA A 89 1.31 0.12 -10.11
CA ALA A 89 2.11 -0.94 -10.72
C ALA A 89 2.86 -0.49 -11.99
N LYS A 90 2.75 0.79 -12.37
CA LYS A 90 3.38 1.42 -13.53
C LYS A 90 3.09 0.68 -14.85
N MET A 91 1.83 0.29 -15.05
CA MET A 91 1.40 -0.34 -16.29
C MET A 91 1.41 0.66 -17.44
N THR A 92 1.56 0.16 -18.67
CA THR A 92 1.52 1.00 -19.87
C THR A 92 0.09 1.45 -20.16
N PRO A 93 -0.18 2.76 -20.31
CA PRO A 93 -1.48 3.22 -20.77
C PRO A 93 -1.69 2.84 -22.25
N ARG A 94 -2.91 2.51 -22.63
CA ARG A 94 -3.28 2.27 -24.05
C ARG A 94 -3.52 3.55 -24.83
N SER A 95 -4.01 4.57 -24.15
CA SER A 95 -4.14 5.93 -24.66
C SER A 95 -2.87 6.68 -24.29
N GLY A 96 -1.82 6.49 -25.09
CA GLY A 96 -0.57 7.24 -25.06
C GLY A 96 -0.25 7.70 -26.46
#